data_AF-A0A5B7JJK8-F1
#
_entry.id   AF-A0A5B7JJK8-F1
#
_cell.length_a   1.000
_cell.length_b   1.000
_cell.length_c   1.000
_cell.angle_alpha   90.00
_cell.angle_beta   90.00
_cell.angle_gamma   90.00
#
_symmetry.space_group_name_H-M   'P 1'
#
loop_
_entity.id
_entity.type
_entity.pdbx_description
1 polymer ?
#
loop_
_entity_poly.entity_id
_entity_poly.type
_entity_poly.pdbx_seq_one_letter_code
_entity_poly.pdbx_strand_id
1 'polypeptide(L)'
;MMKGPLRLLDESLSLCDDLGPYLLDQSNFLVVAMMGLQGVGKSCLASLLVDPTINIHKSRSCMFRPESLEQVMSACHGTNGIEIYITAERLMILDCQPLLSSSIMDRLITQEKKFTSDYK
;
A
#
# COMPACT_ATOMS: atom_id res chain seq x y z
N MET A 1 17.80 6.77 -6.81
CA MET A 1 17.11 6.21 -5.62
C MET A 1 15.70 6.74 -5.56
N MET A 2 14.75 5.90 -5.14
CA MET A 2 13.34 6.29 -5.00
C MET A 2 13.17 7.32 -3.87
N LYS A 3 12.35 8.35 -4.09
CA LYS A 3 12.03 9.37 -3.08
C LYS A 3 10.90 8.95 -2.14
N GLY A 4 10.12 7.95 -2.53
CA GLY A 4 8.96 7.44 -1.83
C GLY A 4 8.46 6.16 -2.50
N PRO A 5 7.45 5.49 -1.92
CA PRO A 5 6.85 4.32 -2.54
C PRO A 5 6.15 4.70 -3.85
N LEU A 6 6.10 3.75 -4.78
CA LEU A 6 5.32 3.82 -6.02
C LEU A 6 4.17 2.84 -5.93
N ARG A 7 3.11 3.07 -6.71
CA ARG A 7 2.07 2.05 -6.89
C ARG A 7 2.57 1.01 -7.88
N LEU A 8 2.55 -0.25 -7.47
CA LEU A 8 2.75 -1.41 -8.34
C LEU A 8 1.43 -1.84 -8.94
N LEU A 9 0.40 -1.99 -8.09
CA LEU A 9 -0.98 -2.22 -8.52
C LEU A 9 -1.86 -1.07 -8.05
N ASP A 10 -2.76 -0.61 -8.92
CA ASP A 10 -3.75 0.40 -8.57
C ASP A 10 -4.98 -0.19 -7.84
N GLU A 11 -6.01 0.65 -7.62
CA GLU A 11 -7.28 0.28 -6.99
C GLU A 11 -8.09 -0.76 -7.78
N SER A 12 -7.86 -0.86 -9.10
CA SER A 12 -8.47 -1.86 -9.99
C SER A 12 -7.64 -3.14 -10.10
N LEU A 13 -6.52 -3.22 -9.37
CA LEU A 13 -5.52 -4.29 -9.46
C LEU A 13 -4.81 -4.36 -10.82
N SER A 14 -4.75 -3.24 -11.53
CA SER A 14 -3.98 -3.11 -12.77
C SER A 14 -2.53 -2.73 -12.47
N LEU A 15 -1.58 -3.29 -13.22
CA LEU A 15 -0.16 -3.01 -13.08
C LEU A 15 0.15 -1.58 -13.54
N CYS A 16 0.92 -0.83 -12.74
CA CYS A 16 1.43 0.48 -13.09
C CYS A 16 2.86 0.39 -13.65
N ASP A 17 3.15 1.15 -14.71
CA ASP A 17 4.43 1.08 -15.45
C ASP A 17 5.56 1.98 -14.88
N ASP A 18 5.33 2.65 -13.75
CA ASP A 18 6.26 3.65 -13.20
C ASP A 18 7.53 3.06 -12.57
N LEU A 19 7.58 1.74 -12.38
CA LEU A 19 8.66 1.05 -11.68
C LEU A 19 9.92 0.83 -12.54
N GLY A 20 9.77 0.74 -13.86
CA GLY A 20 10.83 0.37 -14.80
C GLY A 20 12.17 1.10 -14.60
N PRO A 21 12.20 2.44 -14.44
CA PRO A 21 13.43 3.21 -14.23
C PRO A 21 14.21 2.89 -12.94
N TYR A 22 13.59 2.20 -11.98
CA TYR A 22 14.21 1.84 -10.70
C TYR A 22 14.69 0.39 -10.66
N LEU A 23 14.35 -0.41 -11.67
CA LEU A 23 14.80 -1.78 -11.81
C LEU A 23 16.17 -1.82 -12.49
N LEU A 24 17.05 -2.68 -11.97
CA LEU A 24 18.39 -2.89 -12.51
C LEU A 24 18.49 -4.32 -13.07
N ASP A 25 19.30 -4.49 -14.10
CA ASP A 25 19.60 -5.81 -14.70
C ASP A 25 20.60 -6.58 -13.83
N GLN A 26 20.19 -6.93 -12.62
CA GLN A 26 20.98 -7.65 -11.61
C GLN A 26 20.08 -8.66 -10.89
N SER A 27 20.56 -9.89 -10.72
CA SER A 27 19.77 -10.98 -10.12
C SER A 27 19.77 -11.02 -8.59
N ASN A 28 20.64 -10.25 -7.93
CA ASN A 28 20.78 -10.25 -6.47
C ASN A 28 19.91 -9.16 -5.83
N PHE A 29 18.66 -9.51 -5.52
CA PHE A 29 17.71 -8.67 -4.78
C PHE A 29 16.84 -9.52 -3.86
N LEU A 30 16.22 -8.89 -2.86
CA LEU A 30 15.28 -9.55 -1.96
C LEU A 30 13.92 -8.87 -2.06
N VAL A 31 12.84 -9.65 -2.10
CA VAL A 31 11.46 -9.15 -2.09
C VAL A 31 10.78 -9.58 -0.81
N VAL A 32 10.17 -8.62 -0.11
CA VAL A 32 9.39 -8.84 1.12
C VAL A 32 8.01 -8.23 0.94
N ALA A 33 6.96 -9.05 1.13
CA ALA A 33 5.58 -8.59 1.02
C ALA A 33 4.86 -8.62 2.37
N MET A 34 4.14 -7.55 2.67
CA MET A 34 3.37 -7.37 3.89
C MET A 34 1.90 -7.69 3.64
N MET A 35 1.43 -8.80 4.22
CA MET A 35 0.06 -9.28 4.07
C MET A 35 -0.62 -9.44 5.43
N GLY A 36 -1.93 -9.23 5.46
CA GLY A 36 -2.72 -9.33 6.69
C GLY A 36 -4.03 -8.53 6.62
N LEU A 37 -4.82 -8.66 7.67
CA LEU A 37 -6.12 -7.98 7.79
C LEU A 37 -5.95 -6.46 7.98
N GLN A 38 -7.07 -5.75 8.07
CA GLN A 38 -7.10 -4.31 8.33
C GLN A 38 -6.63 -4.01 9.76
N GLY A 39 -5.92 -2.90 9.97
CA GLY A 39 -5.47 -2.48 11.31
C GLY A 39 -4.32 -3.29 11.95
N VAL A 40 -3.81 -4.37 11.32
CA VAL A 40 -2.74 -5.20 11.92
C VAL A 40 -1.34 -4.55 11.91
N GLY A 41 -1.20 -3.34 11.36
CA GLY A 41 0.06 -2.58 11.36
C GLY A 41 1.03 -2.88 10.21
N LYS A 42 0.56 -3.40 9.07
CA LYS A 42 1.38 -3.73 7.88
C LYS A 42 2.28 -2.59 7.43
N SER A 43 1.69 -1.42 7.12
CA SER A 43 2.41 -0.24 6.65
C SER A 43 3.39 0.33 7.69
N CYS A 44 3.07 0.18 8.99
CA CYS A 44 4.00 0.53 10.07
C CYS A 44 5.22 -0.38 10.07
N LEU A 45 5.00 -1.70 9.98
CA LEU A 45 6.10 -2.68 9.95
C LEU A 45 6.93 -2.54 8.68
N ALA A 46 6.29 -2.33 7.52
CA ALA A 46 6.96 -2.05 6.26
C ALA A 46 7.88 -0.83 6.37
N SER A 47 7.39 0.26 7.01
CA SER A 47 8.19 1.46 7.24
C SER A 47 9.36 1.24 8.19
N LEU A 48 9.19 0.42 9.23
CA LEU A 48 10.26 0.03 10.15
C LEU A 48 11.32 -0.86 9.47
N LEU A 49 10.93 -1.68 8.48
CA LEU A 49 11.87 -2.45 7.67
C LEU A 49 12.70 -1.56 6.74
N VAL A 50 12.14 -0.44 6.27
CA VAL A 50 12.88 0.58 5.50
C VAL A 50 13.85 1.35 6.40
N ASP A 51 13.37 1.83 7.54
CA ASP A 51 14.15 2.59 8.51
C ASP A 51 13.72 2.21 9.94
N PRO A 52 14.52 1.39 10.64
CA PRO A 52 14.22 0.97 12.01
C PRO A 52 14.18 2.12 13.02
N THR A 53 14.75 3.28 12.69
CA THR A 53 14.82 4.46 13.56
C THR A 53 13.64 5.41 13.37
N ILE A 54 12.75 5.11 12.41
CA ILE A 54 11.66 6.00 12.06
C ILE A 54 10.65 6.15 13.21
N ASN A 55 10.21 7.38 13.45
CA ASN A 55 9.14 7.64 14.41
C ASN A 55 7.78 7.33 13.78
N ILE A 56 7.27 6.12 14.02
CA ILE A 56 5.96 5.65 13.52
C ILE A 56 4.76 6.49 13.99
N HIS A 57 4.88 7.26 15.07
CA HIS A 57 3.82 8.16 15.53
C HIS A 57 3.70 9.41 14.65
N LYS A 58 4.72 9.71 13.85
CA LYS A 58 4.68 10.75 12.82
C LYS A 58 4.37 10.09 11.48
N SER A 59 3.09 9.89 11.17
CA SER A 59 2.63 9.26 9.93
C SER A 59 3.29 9.85 8.66
N ARG A 60 3.52 11.17 8.62
CA ARG A 60 4.18 11.85 7.48
C ARG A 60 5.65 11.47 7.26
N SER A 61 6.35 10.94 8.26
CA SER A 61 7.73 10.49 8.10
C SER A 61 7.84 9.03 7.69
N CYS A 62 6.77 8.25 7.83
CA CYS A 62 6.76 6.84 7.44
C CYS A 62 6.85 6.71 5.92
N MET A 63 7.63 5.75 5.44
CA MET A 63 7.76 5.47 4.01
C MET A 63 6.43 4.98 3.44
N PHE A 64 5.79 4.03 4.12
CA PHE A 64 4.42 3.59 3.85
C PHE A 64 3.50 4.23 4.87
N ARG A 65 2.41 4.86 4.41
CA ARG A 65 1.54 5.63 5.30
C ARG A 65 0.71 4.69 6.19
N PRO A 66 0.83 4.79 7.53
CA PRO A 66 -0.10 4.13 8.44
C PRO A 66 -1.53 4.66 8.28
N GLU A 67 -2.51 3.85 8.67
CA GLU A 67 -3.91 4.26 8.75
C GLU A 67 -4.05 5.49 9.66
N SER A 68 -4.80 6.49 9.18
CA SER A 68 -5.10 7.70 9.95
C SER A 68 -6.15 7.42 11.03
N LEU A 69 -6.24 8.28 12.05
CA LEU A 69 -7.28 8.18 13.07
C LEU A 69 -8.69 8.20 12.46
N GLU A 70 -8.91 9.03 11.45
CA GLU A 70 -10.18 9.13 10.73
C GLU A 70 -10.54 7.81 10.02
N GLN A 71 -9.55 7.18 9.36
CA GLN A 71 -9.74 5.88 8.71
C GLN A 71 -10.07 4.78 9.73
N VAL A 72 -9.36 4.76 10.86
CA VAL A 72 -9.64 3.81 11.94
C VAL A 72 -11.05 4.01 12.50
N MET A 73 -11.46 5.25 12.78
CA MET A 73 -12.78 5.56 13.33
C MET A 73 -13.92 5.26 12.35
N SER A 74 -13.67 5.38 11.04
CA SER A 74 -14.65 5.06 9.99
C SER A 74 -14.56 3.60 9.51
N ALA A 75 -13.70 2.78 10.13
CA ALA A 75 -13.40 1.42 9.69
C ALA A 75 -12.96 1.33 8.20
N CYS A 76 -12.36 2.38 7.66
CA CYS A 76 -11.83 2.44 6.29
C CYS A 76 -10.42 1.86 6.19
N HIS A 77 -10.12 1.17 5.08
CA HIS A 77 -8.78 0.69 4.77
C HIS A 77 -7.82 1.85 4.47
N GLY A 78 -6.55 1.68 4.88
CA GLY A 78 -5.48 2.64 4.58
C GLY A 78 -4.86 2.47 3.19
N THR A 79 -4.56 1.22 2.82
CA THR A 79 -3.81 0.87 1.61
C THR A 79 -4.74 0.36 0.51
N ASN A 80 -4.49 0.79 -0.73
CA ASN A 80 -5.26 0.43 -1.93
C ASN A 80 -4.33 -0.14 -3.00
N GLY A 81 -4.65 -1.32 -3.53
CA GLY A 81 -3.75 -2.03 -4.45
C GLY A 81 -2.49 -2.52 -3.75
N ILE A 82 -1.33 -2.30 -4.38
CA ILE A 82 -0.02 -2.66 -3.83
C ILE A 82 0.95 -1.50 -4.05
N GLU A 83 1.58 -1.02 -2.98
CA GLU A 83 2.68 -0.07 -3.05
C GLU A 83 4.04 -0.79 -2.95
N ILE A 84 5.05 -0.30 -3.65
CA ILE A 84 6.41 -0.83 -3.68
C ILE A 84 7.43 0.26 -3.33
N TYR A 85 8.43 -0.10 -2.54
CA TYR A 85 9.63 0.71 -2.32
C TYR A 85 10.89 -0.15 -2.49
N ILE A 86 11.90 0.40 -3.17
CA ILE A 86 13.20 -0.25 -3.38
C ILE A 86 14.28 0.54 -2.63
N THR A 87 14.94 -0.11 -1.67
CA THR A 87 16.03 0.48 -0.89
C THR A 87 17.36 0.50 -1.68
N ALA A 88 18.38 1.19 -1.17
CA ALA A 88 19.72 1.18 -1.78
C ALA A 88 20.37 -0.20 -1.77
N GLU A 89 20.01 -1.03 -0.79
CA GLU A 89 20.50 -2.39 -0.58
C GLU A 89 19.79 -3.42 -1.46
N ARG A 90 18.91 -2.98 -2.38
CA ARG A 90 18.12 -3.83 -3.28
C ARG A 90 17.11 -4.72 -2.55
N LEU A 91 16.59 -4.22 -1.43
CA LEU A 91 15.41 -4.76 -0.77
C LEU A 91 14.17 -4.11 -1.39
N MET A 92 13.31 -4.92 -1.99
CA MET A 92 11.99 -4.51 -2.49
C MET A 92 10.95 -4.83 -1.42
N ILE A 93 10.28 -3.81 -0.90
CA ILE A 93 9.24 -3.94 0.12
C ILE A 93 7.90 -3.66 -0.54
N LEU A 94 6.95 -4.59 -0.40
CA LEU A 94 5.59 -4.49 -0.90
C LEU A 94 4.62 -4.31 0.28
N ASP A 95 3.85 -3.23 0.29
CA ASP A 95 2.73 -3.04 1.21
C ASP A 95 1.41 -3.30 0.48
N CYS A 96 0.71 -4.35 0.89
CA CYS A 96 -0.51 -4.82 0.22
C CYS A 96 -1.77 -4.28 0.89
N GLN A 97 -2.82 -4.04 0.09
CA GLN A 97 -4.16 -3.79 0.62
C GLN A 97 -4.62 -4.90 1.58
N PRO A 98 -5.48 -4.59 2.58
CA PRO A 98 -5.86 -5.57 3.58
C PRO A 98 -6.63 -6.76 3.00
N LEU A 99 -6.29 -7.96 3.48
CA LEU A 99 -7.02 -9.18 3.12
C LEU A 99 -8.42 -9.17 3.74
N LEU A 100 -9.40 -9.68 2.99
CA LEU A 100 -10.79 -9.82 3.46
C LEU A 100 -11.40 -8.51 4.00
N SER A 101 -11.03 -7.36 3.42
CA SER A 101 -11.46 -6.06 3.91
C SER A 101 -12.95 -5.81 3.65
N SER A 102 -13.72 -5.63 4.73
CA SER A 102 -15.12 -5.20 4.67
C SER A 102 -15.29 -3.82 4.03
N SER A 103 -14.35 -2.90 4.28
CA SER A 103 -14.42 -1.54 3.71
C SER A 103 -14.12 -1.50 2.22
N ILE A 104 -13.25 -2.39 1.70
CA ILE A 104 -13.08 -2.56 0.25
C ILE A 104 -14.37 -3.13 -0.35
N MET A 105 -14.97 -4.14 0.28
CA MET A 105 -16.25 -4.73 -0.18
C MET A 105 -17.38 -3.69 -0.20
N ASP A 106 -17.54 -2.91 0.87
CA ASP A 106 -18.56 -1.85 0.95
C ASP A 106 -18.38 -0.79 -0.14
N ARG A 107 -17.14 -0.41 -0.43
CA ARG A 107 -16.81 0.50 -1.54
C ARG A 107 -17.22 -0.08 -2.90
N LEU A 108 -16.94 -1.36 -3.16
CA LEU A 108 -17.31 -2.03 -4.40
C LEU A 108 -18.84 -2.06 -4.59
N ILE A 109 -19.59 -2.44 -3.55
CA ILE A 109 -21.06 -2.46 -3.58
C ILE A 109 -21.64 -1.06 -3.83
N THR A 110 -21.04 -0.03 -3.22
CA THR A 110 -21.51 1.36 -3.38
C THR A 110 -21.23 1.90 -4.78
N GLN A 111 -20.10 1.53 -5.39
CA GLN A 111 -19.78 1.88 -6.76
C GLN A 111 -20.75 1.24 -7.76
N GLU A 112 -21.08 -0.04 -7.60
CA GLU A 112 -22.08 -0.72 -8.46
C GLU A 112 -23.45 -0.01 -8.42
N LYS A 113 -23.90 0.40 -7.23
CA LYS A 113 -25.19 1.10 -7.09
C LYS A 113 -25.23 2.42 -7.87
N LYS A 114 -24.13 3.19 -7.88
CA LYS A 114 -24.04 4.43 -8.65
C LYS A 114 -24.19 4.20 -10.15
N PHE A 115 -23.54 3.17 -10.69
CA PHE A 115 -23.72 2.80 -12.09
C PHE A 115 -25.18 2.49 -12.42
N THR A 116 -25.88 1.74 -11.56
CA THR A 116 -27.29 1.40 -11.82
C THR A 116 -28.26 2.57 -11.73
N SER A 117 -27.95 3.61 -10.94
CA SER A 117 -28.78 4.81 -10.85
C SER A 117 -28.61 5.75 -12.04
N ASP A 118 -27.44 5.76 -12.69
CA ASP A 118 -27.16 6.65 -13.82
C ASP A 118 -27.82 6.18 -15.13
N TYR A 119 -28.38 4.96 -15.17
CA TYR A 119 -29.09 4.39 -16.31
C TYR A 119 -30.63 4.35 -16.16
N LYS A 120 -31.20 5.03 -15.14
CA LYS A 120 -32.65 5.17 -14.94
C LYS A 120 -33.08 6.62 -15.10
#